data_AF-A0A1F7XCM6-F1
#
_entry.id   AF-A0A1F7XCM6-F1
#
_cell.length_a   1.000
_cell.length_b   1.000
_cell.length_c   1.000
_cell.angle_alpha   90.00
_cell.angle_beta   90.00
_cell.angle_gamma   90.00
#
_symmetry.space_group_name_H-M   'P 1'
#
loop_
_entity.id
_entity.type
_entity.pdbx_description
1 polymer ?
#
loop_
_entity_poly.entity_id
_entity_poly.type
_entity_poly.pdbx_seq_one_letter_code
_entity_poly.pdbx_strand_id
1 'polypeptide(L)'
;MTKHYFKVTILLMVLILNLIFTSTIQAQISLLNINPNPPSQTQKLVFLHASVGQAWLNYFLGGKTGQAYWDISLGGNNYNVRDYLVGFTGGGSHPNPELIGHGLCDLYNLFTNPTNLQVLFNHNQTESPLGVNDPSYYTPLNLNDASENDIVVIKPCYIDYPYVGNPDDPPTGLHGCPFYQLEPGNWQNKTVGNVKQVLIDIVDVFRQHPDKFFVIVTAPPLRISDPATINYGQNARAMADWMMNEWLQTYYPEGNNVMVYDLFNVLTSNANGEGSDCQIRIDYNHPELDSDVLLDIGNHHRIWNSQIQHQQQYDQNYTAYCCLNAQGWCDTHPPRYANYKMTKEFVPILNTYVNAWLAGQETTPSPSITTAPTSLPTSSPTPPPALGDANSDGVVDGIDYVIWLNHYNQPTSNRQSDGDFNSDGRTDGIDYVIWLNNYSS
;
A
#
# COMPACT_ATOMS: atom_id res chain seq x y z
N MET A 1 9.37 71.43 -9.30
CA MET A 1 8.52 70.45 -10.02
C MET A 1 9.12 69.03 -10.05
N THR A 2 10.43 68.84 -10.19
CA THR A 2 11.08 67.51 -10.33
C THR A 2 11.01 66.55 -9.13
N LYS A 3 11.00 67.03 -7.88
CA LYS A 3 10.92 66.16 -6.68
C LYS A 3 9.54 65.54 -6.41
N HIS A 4 8.46 66.13 -6.95
CA HIS A 4 7.11 65.61 -6.76
C HIS A 4 6.80 64.48 -7.73
N TYR A 5 7.22 64.59 -9.00
CA TYR A 5 7.07 63.51 -9.97
C TYR A 5 7.82 62.25 -9.55
N PHE A 6 9.03 62.36 -9.00
CA PHE A 6 9.82 61.20 -8.57
C PHE A 6 9.14 60.37 -7.45
N LYS A 7 8.46 61.03 -6.51
CA LYS A 7 7.71 60.34 -5.43
C LYS A 7 6.44 59.66 -5.95
N VAL A 8 5.75 60.27 -6.91
CA VAL A 8 4.53 59.71 -7.51
C VAL A 8 4.87 58.50 -8.39
N THR A 9 5.99 58.54 -9.14
CA THR A 9 6.43 57.40 -9.96
C THR A 9 6.86 56.20 -9.12
N ILE A 10 7.53 56.42 -7.98
CA ILE A 10 7.88 55.33 -7.04
C ILE A 10 6.63 54.73 -6.40
N LEU A 11 5.66 55.56 -6.00
CA LEU A 11 4.42 55.06 -5.40
C LEU A 11 3.59 54.22 -6.39
N LEU A 12 3.54 54.63 -7.66
CA LEU A 12 2.89 53.88 -8.74
C LEU A 12 3.63 52.59 -9.09
N MET A 13 4.97 52.59 -9.10
CA MET A 13 5.75 51.35 -9.27
C MET A 13 5.56 50.37 -8.13
N VAL A 14 5.47 50.85 -6.88
CA VAL A 14 5.20 50.00 -5.70
C VAL A 14 3.76 49.48 -5.70
N LEU A 15 2.77 50.26 -6.14
CA LEU A 15 1.39 49.78 -6.28
C LEU A 15 1.24 48.75 -7.40
N ILE A 16 1.91 48.95 -8.54
CA ILE A 16 1.91 48.01 -9.67
C ILE A 16 2.70 46.75 -9.31
N LEU A 17 3.82 46.84 -8.59
CA LEU A 17 4.51 45.66 -8.05
C LEU A 17 3.60 44.90 -7.07
N ASN A 18 2.90 45.58 -6.17
CA ASN A 18 1.99 44.91 -5.25
C ASN A 18 0.80 44.26 -5.98
N LEU A 19 0.26 44.89 -7.03
CA LEU A 19 -0.83 44.30 -7.84
C LEU A 19 -0.37 43.09 -8.67
N ILE A 20 0.87 43.08 -9.16
CA ILE A 20 1.47 41.94 -9.88
C ILE A 20 1.88 40.82 -8.90
N PHE A 21 2.35 41.15 -7.70
CA PHE A 21 2.65 40.17 -6.64
C PHE A 21 1.40 39.60 -5.95
N THR A 22 0.23 40.25 -6.01
CA THR A 22 -1.03 39.69 -5.50
C THR A 22 -1.82 38.90 -6.55
N SER A 23 -1.39 38.91 -7.82
CA SER A 23 -2.06 38.18 -8.92
C SER A 23 -1.26 37.00 -9.45
N THR A 24 -0.07 36.75 -8.92
CA THR A 24 0.67 35.49 -9.13
C THR A 24 1.05 34.91 -7.77
N ILE A 25 0.69 33.63 -7.57
CA ILE A 25 0.87 32.84 -6.35
C ILE A 25 -0.18 33.12 -5.25
N GLN A 26 -1.45 32.97 -5.62
CA GLN A 26 -2.36 32.18 -4.78
C GLN A 26 -2.84 30.99 -5.63
N ALA A 27 -1.89 30.19 -6.11
CA ALA A 27 -2.19 28.78 -6.28
C ALA A 27 -2.46 28.31 -4.84
N GLN A 28 -3.73 28.15 -4.47
CA GLN A 28 -4.05 27.35 -3.30
C GLN A 28 -3.38 26.00 -3.55
N ILE A 29 -2.26 25.75 -2.89
CA ILE A 29 -1.83 24.38 -2.63
C ILE A 29 -2.98 23.84 -1.77
N SER A 30 -3.96 23.22 -2.43
CA SER A 30 -4.90 22.34 -1.75
C SER A 30 -4.04 21.20 -1.25
N LEU A 31 -3.46 21.37 -0.06
CA LEU A 31 -2.91 20.25 0.70
C LEU A 31 -4.05 19.23 0.75
N LEU A 32 -3.81 18.05 0.17
CA LEU A 32 -4.73 16.92 0.24
C LEU A 32 -5.22 16.84 1.69
N ASN A 33 -6.53 16.96 1.91
CA ASN A 33 -7.06 16.76 3.24
C ASN A 33 -7.04 15.25 3.48
N ILE A 34 -5.92 14.75 4.01
CA ILE A 34 -5.70 13.32 4.22
C ILE A 34 -6.75 12.83 5.22
N ASN A 35 -7.76 12.13 4.69
CA ASN A 35 -8.85 11.55 5.47
C ASN A 35 -8.79 10.03 5.39
N PRO A 36 -8.06 9.38 6.33
CA PRO A 36 -7.91 7.93 6.34
C PRO A 36 -9.12 7.20 6.93
N ASN A 37 -10.18 7.90 7.33
CA ASN A 37 -11.37 7.30 7.91
C ASN A 37 -12.25 6.64 6.83
N PRO A 38 -13.04 5.61 7.18
CA PRO A 38 -14.03 5.04 6.27
C PRO A 38 -14.87 6.10 5.55
N PRO A 39 -15.20 5.93 4.25
CA PRO A 39 -16.13 6.82 3.57
C PRO A 39 -17.45 6.97 4.33
N SER A 40 -18.04 8.16 4.33
CA SER A 40 -19.26 8.44 5.09
C SER A 40 -20.50 7.69 4.56
N GLN A 41 -20.45 7.24 3.30
CA GLN A 41 -21.47 6.42 2.67
C GLN A 41 -20.85 5.13 2.18
N THR A 42 -21.62 4.04 2.23
CA THR A 42 -21.14 2.73 1.77
C THR A 42 -20.79 2.80 0.28
N GLN A 43 -19.57 2.41 -0.06
CA GLN A 43 -19.10 2.38 -1.45
C GLN A 43 -19.14 0.96 -1.99
N LYS A 44 -19.61 0.76 -3.23
CA LYS A 44 -19.59 -0.56 -3.88
C LYS A 44 -18.26 -0.77 -4.57
N LEU A 45 -17.60 -1.88 -4.24
CA LEU A 45 -16.26 -2.17 -4.70
C LEU A 45 -16.24 -3.58 -5.30
N VAL A 46 -15.79 -3.70 -6.55
CA VAL A 46 -15.44 -5.00 -7.12
C VAL A 46 -13.96 -5.28 -6.88
N PHE A 47 -13.66 -6.46 -6.34
CA PHE A 47 -12.29 -6.88 -6.02
C PHE A 47 -11.88 -8.05 -6.90
N LEU A 48 -11.06 -7.79 -7.92
CA LEU A 48 -10.48 -8.84 -8.76
C LEU A 48 -9.17 -9.30 -8.18
N HIS A 49 -9.12 -10.56 -7.76
CA HIS A 49 -7.91 -11.18 -7.21
C HIS A 49 -7.89 -12.68 -7.44
N ALA A 50 -6.76 -13.29 -7.11
CA ALA A 50 -6.69 -14.70 -6.76
C ALA A 50 -5.73 -14.88 -5.60
N SER A 51 -5.98 -15.90 -4.79
CA SER A 51 -5.04 -16.39 -3.77
C SER A 51 -4.66 -15.36 -2.68
N VAL A 52 -3.80 -14.39 -2.98
CA VAL A 52 -3.32 -13.36 -2.05
C VAL A 52 -4.31 -12.20 -1.99
N GLY A 53 -4.52 -11.60 -0.82
CA GLY A 53 -5.39 -10.41 -0.66
C GLY A 53 -6.80 -10.70 -0.15
N GLN A 54 -7.19 -11.97 -0.02
CA GLN A 54 -8.43 -12.36 0.67
C GLN A 54 -8.56 -11.74 2.07
N ALA A 55 -7.43 -11.52 2.74
CA ALA A 55 -7.34 -10.82 4.02
C ALA A 55 -7.94 -9.39 4.02
N TRP A 56 -7.97 -8.71 2.87
CA TRP A 56 -8.57 -7.37 2.75
C TRP A 56 -10.09 -7.40 2.76
N LEU A 57 -10.70 -8.52 2.34
CA LEU A 57 -12.14 -8.62 2.13
C LEU A 57 -12.89 -8.59 3.46
N ASN A 58 -12.63 -9.58 4.33
CA ASN A 58 -13.33 -9.71 5.60
C ASN A 58 -12.74 -10.79 6.53
N TYR A 59 -12.88 -10.52 7.83
CA TYR A 59 -12.91 -11.41 9.01
C TYR A 59 -11.72 -12.36 9.29
N PHE A 60 -11.00 -12.87 8.28
CA PHE A 60 -9.96 -13.87 8.48
C PHE A 60 -8.58 -13.44 7.99
N LEU A 61 -7.76 -12.96 8.92
CA LEU A 61 -6.31 -12.95 8.75
C LEU A 61 -5.76 -14.33 9.13
N GLY A 62 -5.71 -15.27 8.17
CA GLY A 62 -4.84 -16.45 8.27
C GLY A 62 -5.49 -17.79 8.63
N GLY A 63 -6.51 -18.22 7.87
CA GLY A 63 -7.01 -19.59 7.92
C GLY A 63 -7.98 -19.86 9.07
N LYS A 64 -8.57 -21.07 9.05
CA LYS A 64 -9.83 -21.52 9.69
C LYS A 64 -9.99 -21.32 11.22
N THR A 65 -9.08 -20.63 11.91
CA THR A 65 -9.06 -20.50 13.38
C THR A 65 -8.69 -19.11 13.93
N GLY A 66 -8.58 -18.06 13.11
CA GLY A 66 -8.04 -16.75 13.51
C GLY A 66 -9.01 -15.73 14.13
N GLN A 67 -8.49 -14.92 15.05
CA GLN A 67 -9.11 -13.78 15.75
C GLN A 67 -9.51 -12.65 14.78
N ALA A 68 -10.65 -11.99 15.04
CA ALA A 68 -11.28 -11.02 14.14
C ALA A 68 -10.54 -9.66 14.11
N TYR A 69 -10.20 -9.21 12.88
CA TYR A 69 -9.65 -7.87 12.60
C TYR A 69 -10.56 -7.07 11.67
N TRP A 70 -11.86 -7.16 11.94
CA TRP A 70 -12.90 -6.52 11.13
C TRP A 70 -12.65 -5.02 10.90
N ASP A 71 -12.28 -4.29 11.95
CA ASP A 71 -12.16 -2.83 11.93
C ASP A 71 -11.09 -2.31 10.95
N ILE A 72 -10.16 -3.17 10.51
CA ILE A 72 -9.11 -2.80 9.56
C ILE A 72 -9.36 -3.34 8.14
N SER A 73 -10.35 -4.19 7.94
CA SER A 73 -10.67 -4.75 6.61
C SER A 73 -11.58 -3.83 5.80
N LEU A 74 -11.73 -4.10 4.50
CA LEU A 74 -12.59 -3.31 3.61
C LEU A 74 -14.04 -3.30 4.10
N GLY A 75 -14.58 -4.45 4.50
CA GLY A 75 -15.93 -4.51 5.06
C GLY A 75 -16.11 -3.63 6.31
N GLY A 76 -15.14 -3.60 7.22
CA GLY A 76 -15.18 -2.72 8.41
C GLY A 76 -15.00 -1.24 8.10
N ASN A 77 -14.56 -0.91 6.88
CA ASN A 77 -14.30 0.44 6.41
C ASN A 77 -15.36 0.91 5.40
N ASN A 78 -16.61 0.43 5.54
CA ASN A 78 -17.77 0.87 4.77
C ASN A 78 -17.69 0.58 3.26
N TYR A 79 -16.96 -0.47 2.87
CA TYR A 79 -16.97 -1.00 1.50
C TYR A 79 -17.88 -2.22 1.40
N ASN A 80 -18.85 -2.16 0.49
CA ASN A 80 -19.65 -3.30 0.06
C ASN A 80 -18.85 -4.05 -1.02
N VAL A 81 -18.07 -5.05 -0.60
CA VAL A 81 -17.13 -5.74 -1.48
C VAL A 81 -17.80 -6.88 -2.25
N ARG A 82 -17.69 -6.81 -3.57
CA ARG A 82 -18.15 -7.80 -4.53
C ARG A 82 -16.95 -8.55 -5.08
N ASP A 83 -16.67 -9.66 -4.44
CA ASP A 83 -15.50 -10.49 -4.69
C ASP A 83 -15.59 -11.17 -6.06
N TYR A 84 -14.57 -10.99 -6.91
CA TYR A 84 -14.41 -11.67 -8.20
C TYR A 84 -13.09 -12.46 -8.16
N LEU A 85 -13.21 -13.76 -7.95
CA LEU A 85 -12.06 -14.66 -7.79
C LEU A 85 -11.68 -15.22 -9.15
N VAL A 86 -10.50 -14.88 -9.67
CA VAL A 86 -10.10 -15.32 -11.01
C VAL A 86 -9.19 -16.54 -10.93
N GLY A 87 -9.61 -17.68 -11.49
CA GLY A 87 -8.69 -18.76 -11.86
C GLY A 87 -8.35 -19.80 -10.80
N PHE A 88 -9.25 -20.08 -9.84
CA PHE A 88 -9.09 -21.25 -8.96
C PHE A 88 -10.15 -22.32 -9.22
N THR A 89 -9.89 -23.19 -10.19
CA THR A 89 -10.55 -24.49 -10.22
C THR A 89 -9.60 -25.56 -10.75
N GLY A 90 -8.96 -26.27 -9.82
CA GLY A 90 -8.64 -27.66 -10.05
C GLY A 90 -9.94 -28.40 -10.38
N GLY A 91 -10.25 -28.54 -11.67
CA GLY A 91 -11.25 -29.46 -12.21
C GLY A 91 -12.75 -29.08 -12.12
N GLY A 92 -13.10 -27.90 -11.63
CA GLY A 92 -14.49 -27.39 -11.64
C GLY A 92 -14.69 -26.30 -12.71
N SER A 93 -15.86 -26.22 -13.33
CA SER A 93 -16.23 -25.08 -14.17
C SER A 93 -16.43 -23.82 -13.31
N HIS A 94 -15.77 -22.72 -13.66
CA HIS A 94 -15.97 -21.41 -13.04
C HIS A 94 -17.44 -20.95 -13.23
N PRO A 95 -18.10 -20.36 -12.22
CA PRO A 95 -19.43 -19.79 -12.40
C PRO A 95 -19.42 -18.57 -13.34
N ASN A 96 -18.29 -17.88 -13.48
CA ASN A 96 -18.10 -16.75 -14.41
C ASN A 96 -16.87 -16.98 -15.30
N PRO A 97 -17.02 -17.56 -16.50
CA PRO A 97 -15.94 -17.75 -17.48
C PRO A 97 -15.66 -16.49 -18.33
N GLU A 98 -16.31 -15.36 -18.02
CA GLU A 98 -16.38 -14.20 -18.91
C GLU A 98 -15.13 -13.32 -18.87
N LEU A 99 -14.40 -13.28 -17.74
CA LEU A 99 -13.17 -12.49 -17.62
C LEU A 99 -11.90 -13.35 -17.70
N ILE A 100 -10.92 -12.75 -18.35
CA ILE A 100 -9.73 -13.37 -18.94
C ILE A 100 -8.59 -13.62 -17.94
N GLY A 101 -8.54 -12.84 -16.86
CA GLY A 101 -7.41 -12.84 -15.94
C GLY A 101 -7.41 -11.62 -15.02
N HIS A 102 -6.46 -11.58 -14.09
CA HIS A 102 -6.21 -10.45 -13.18
C HIS A 102 -4.72 -10.06 -13.11
N GLY A 103 -3.89 -10.57 -14.02
CA GLY A 103 -2.51 -10.12 -14.19
C GLY A 103 -2.45 -8.80 -14.96
N LEU A 104 -1.34 -8.07 -14.86
CA LEU A 104 -1.24 -6.75 -15.48
C LEU A 104 -1.37 -6.79 -17.00
N CYS A 105 -0.94 -7.88 -17.64
CA CYS A 105 -1.15 -8.09 -19.07
C CYS A 105 -2.61 -8.31 -19.48
N ASP A 106 -3.45 -8.86 -18.58
CA ASP A 106 -4.87 -9.13 -18.86
C ASP A 106 -5.68 -7.84 -18.87
N LEU A 107 -5.16 -6.79 -18.22
CA LEU A 107 -5.81 -5.48 -18.09
C LEU A 107 -6.13 -4.84 -19.43
N TYR A 108 -5.29 -5.06 -20.45
CA TYR A 108 -5.58 -4.56 -21.79
C TYR A 108 -6.94 -5.07 -22.28
N ASN A 109 -7.14 -6.39 -22.29
CA ASN A 109 -8.40 -6.99 -22.74
C ASN A 109 -9.55 -6.73 -21.76
N LEU A 110 -9.26 -6.61 -20.47
CA LEU A 110 -10.27 -6.30 -19.45
C LEU A 110 -10.84 -4.89 -19.63
N PHE A 111 -9.99 -3.88 -19.84
CA PHE A 111 -10.39 -2.47 -19.88
C PHE A 111 -10.71 -1.96 -21.28
N THR A 112 -10.03 -2.42 -22.33
CA THR A 112 -10.26 -1.93 -23.71
C THR A 112 -11.41 -2.63 -24.42
N ASN A 113 -11.89 -3.77 -23.90
CA ASN A 113 -13.09 -4.44 -24.39
C ASN A 113 -14.31 -3.95 -23.60
N PRO A 114 -15.27 -3.24 -24.23
CA PRO A 114 -16.43 -2.70 -23.54
C PRO A 114 -17.29 -3.76 -22.84
N THR A 115 -17.38 -4.97 -23.40
CA THR A 115 -18.14 -6.07 -22.80
C THR A 115 -17.52 -6.52 -21.48
N ASN A 116 -16.19 -6.71 -21.47
CA ASN A 116 -15.48 -7.13 -20.27
C ASN A 116 -15.54 -6.06 -19.18
N LEU A 117 -15.37 -4.79 -19.58
CA LEU A 117 -15.45 -3.67 -18.66
C LEU A 117 -16.86 -3.54 -18.04
N GLN A 118 -17.90 -3.76 -18.83
CA GLN A 118 -19.27 -3.73 -18.34
C GLN A 118 -19.58 -4.90 -17.39
N VAL A 119 -19.04 -6.10 -17.65
CA VAL A 119 -19.12 -7.24 -16.71
C VAL A 119 -18.49 -6.88 -15.38
N LEU A 120 -17.31 -6.25 -15.42
CA LEU A 120 -16.61 -5.79 -14.23
C LEU A 120 -17.42 -4.76 -13.42
N PHE A 121 -17.98 -3.75 -14.08
CA PHE A 121 -18.81 -2.74 -13.41
C PHE A 121 -20.10 -3.34 -12.85
N ASN A 122 -20.74 -4.26 -13.55
CA ASN A 122 -22.01 -4.88 -13.13
C ASN A 122 -21.86 -6.05 -12.16
N HIS A 123 -20.63 -6.51 -11.87
CA HIS A 123 -20.43 -7.67 -10.99
C HIS A 123 -21.16 -7.46 -9.67
N ASN A 124 -22.02 -8.40 -9.32
CA ASN A 124 -22.92 -8.32 -8.16
C ASN A 124 -22.83 -9.55 -7.25
N GLN A 125 -21.87 -10.45 -7.50
CA GLN A 125 -21.70 -11.69 -6.75
C GLN A 125 -20.55 -11.61 -5.75
N THR A 126 -20.51 -12.60 -4.86
CA THR A 126 -19.41 -12.83 -3.92
C THR A 126 -18.87 -14.24 -4.16
N GLU A 127 -17.69 -14.32 -4.74
CA GLU A 127 -17.07 -15.59 -5.12
C GLU A 127 -16.13 -16.09 -4.01
N SER A 128 -16.66 -16.91 -3.08
CA SER A 128 -15.82 -17.54 -2.05
C SER A 128 -14.97 -18.69 -2.62
N PRO A 129 -13.65 -18.73 -2.37
CA PRO A 129 -12.76 -19.83 -2.77
C PRO A 129 -13.11 -21.18 -2.11
N LEU A 130 -13.88 -21.17 -1.02
CA LEU A 130 -14.24 -22.36 -0.24
C LEU A 130 -15.61 -22.93 -0.60
N GLY A 131 -16.27 -22.36 -1.62
CA GLY A 131 -17.65 -22.70 -1.98
C GLY A 131 -18.64 -21.95 -1.08
N VAL A 132 -19.47 -21.13 -1.73
CA VAL A 132 -20.81 -20.64 -1.32
C VAL A 132 -21.21 -20.75 0.16
N ASN A 133 -21.59 -19.60 0.72
CA ASN A 133 -22.43 -19.43 1.93
C ASN A 133 -21.77 -19.65 3.30
N ASP A 134 -20.51 -19.27 3.49
CA ASP A 134 -20.03 -19.02 4.84
C ASP A 134 -20.19 -17.53 5.20
N PRO A 135 -21.28 -17.13 5.89
CA PRO A 135 -21.48 -15.76 6.36
C PRO A 135 -20.43 -15.33 7.40
N SER A 136 -19.55 -16.22 7.87
CA SER A 136 -18.39 -15.83 8.67
C SER A 136 -17.25 -15.23 7.85
N TYR A 137 -17.23 -15.42 6.52
CA TYR A 137 -16.28 -14.74 5.62
C TYR A 137 -16.83 -13.47 5.01
N TYR A 138 -18.12 -13.18 5.13
CA TYR A 138 -18.73 -12.01 4.53
C TYR A 138 -19.89 -11.53 5.40
N THR A 139 -19.79 -10.30 5.92
CA THR A 139 -20.95 -9.58 6.46
C THR A 139 -22.06 -9.50 5.42
N PRO A 140 -23.34 -9.31 5.83
CA PRO A 140 -24.47 -9.35 4.92
C PRO A 140 -24.38 -8.22 3.90
N LEU A 141 -23.80 -8.50 2.74
CA LEU A 141 -23.86 -7.66 1.57
C LEU A 141 -25.34 -7.53 1.21
N ASN A 142 -25.82 -6.32 0.95
CA ASN A 142 -27.11 -6.16 0.28
C ASN A 142 -26.92 -6.53 -1.20
N LEU A 143 -26.84 -7.83 -1.49
CA LEU A 143 -26.67 -8.38 -2.84
C LEU A 143 -27.86 -8.07 -3.77
N ASN A 144 -28.96 -7.53 -3.22
CA ASN A 144 -30.12 -7.12 -4.02
C ASN A 144 -29.91 -5.76 -4.71
N ASP A 145 -28.83 -5.04 -4.39
CA ASP A 145 -28.47 -3.83 -5.11
C ASP A 145 -27.82 -4.18 -6.45
N ALA A 146 -28.60 -4.10 -7.53
CA ALA A 146 -28.16 -4.38 -8.89
C ALA A 146 -27.39 -3.21 -9.55
N SER A 147 -27.11 -2.12 -8.83
CA SER A 147 -26.33 -1.02 -9.37
C SER A 147 -24.85 -1.38 -9.54
N GLU A 148 -24.18 -0.67 -10.44
CA GLU A 148 -22.76 -0.85 -10.75
C GLU A 148 -21.85 -0.60 -9.55
N ASN A 149 -20.66 -1.19 -9.58
CA ASN A 149 -19.58 -0.84 -8.67
C ASN A 149 -19.08 0.58 -8.96
N ASP A 150 -18.77 1.30 -7.88
CA ASP A 150 -18.19 2.64 -7.94
C ASP A 150 -16.65 2.54 -7.95
N ILE A 151 -16.12 1.49 -7.31
CA ILE A 151 -14.68 1.25 -7.16
C ILE A 151 -14.30 -0.08 -7.81
N VAL A 152 -13.22 -0.06 -8.59
CA VAL A 152 -12.60 -1.25 -9.18
C VAL A 152 -11.22 -1.44 -8.58
N VAL A 153 -11.02 -2.55 -7.87
CA VAL A 153 -9.70 -2.92 -7.35
C VAL A 153 -9.19 -4.13 -8.11
N ILE A 154 -8.08 -3.95 -8.83
CA ILE A 154 -7.36 -5.04 -9.48
C ILE A 154 -6.13 -5.37 -8.64
N LYS A 155 -6.08 -6.61 -8.15
CA LYS A 155 -4.97 -7.12 -7.37
C LYS A 155 -4.35 -8.37 -8.01
N PRO A 156 -3.32 -8.20 -8.86
CA PRO A 156 -2.52 -9.28 -9.42
C PRO A 156 -1.93 -10.19 -8.34
N CYS A 157 -1.89 -11.50 -8.63
CA CYS A 157 -1.25 -12.51 -7.80
C CYS A 157 0.00 -13.08 -8.47
N TYR A 158 0.48 -14.24 -8.04
CA TYR A 158 1.69 -14.87 -8.58
C TYR A 158 1.58 -15.24 -10.07
N ILE A 159 0.37 -15.26 -10.64
CA ILE A 159 0.13 -15.40 -12.08
C ILE A 159 0.71 -14.26 -12.92
N ASP A 160 1.06 -13.15 -12.27
CA ASP A 160 1.65 -11.99 -12.93
C ASP A 160 3.11 -12.28 -13.35
N TYR A 161 3.78 -13.18 -12.63
CA TYR A 161 5.15 -13.60 -12.87
C TYR A 161 5.27 -14.71 -13.92
N PRO A 162 6.46 -14.85 -14.55
CA PRO A 162 7.66 -14.03 -14.38
C PRO A 162 7.64 -12.73 -15.21
N TYR A 163 8.36 -11.71 -14.73
CA TYR A 163 8.76 -10.56 -15.54
C TYR A 163 10.18 -10.78 -16.09
N VAL A 164 10.30 -10.83 -17.42
CA VAL A 164 11.58 -11.02 -18.12
C VAL A 164 12.07 -9.72 -18.76
N GLY A 165 13.25 -9.75 -19.38
CA GLY A 165 13.94 -8.55 -19.87
C GLY A 165 14.77 -7.90 -18.77
N ASN A 166 14.97 -6.58 -18.88
CA ASN A 166 15.75 -5.79 -17.92
C ASN A 166 14.85 -4.84 -17.11
N PRO A 167 15.25 -4.49 -15.86
CA PRO A 167 14.49 -3.58 -14.99
C PRO A 167 14.21 -2.21 -15.64
N ASP A 168 15.17 -1.72 -16.42
CA ASP A 168 15.14 -0.40 -17.06
C ASP A 168 14.52 -0.40 -18.47
N ASP A 169 14.00 -1.53 -18.95
CA ASP A 169 13.42 -1.59 -20.28
C ASP A 169 12.28 -0.55 -20.40
N PRO A 170 12.27 0.30 -21.44
CA PRO A 170 11.21 1.27 -21.66
C PRO A 170 9.92 0.59 -22.16
N PRO A 171 8.77 1.28 -22.10
CA PRO A 171 7.57 0.80 -22.78
C PRO A 171 7.86 0.49 -24.26
N THR A 172 7.42 -0.66 -24.73
CA THR A 172 7.79 -1.14 -26.08
C THR A 172 7.16 -0.35 -27.23
N GLY A 173 6.08 0.40 -27.00
CA GLY A 173 5.23 0.98 -28.06
C GLY A 173 4.34 -0.05 -28.77
N LEU A 174 4.42 -1.33 -28.41
CA LEU A 174 3.55 -2.39 -28.95
C LEU A 174 2.28 -2.50 -28.10
N HIS A 175 1.17 -2.00 -28.63
CA HIS A 175 -0.09 -1.97 -27.90
C HIS A 175 -0.61 -3.38 -27.53
N GLY A 176 -1.18 -3.49 -26.34
CA GLY A 176 -1.65 -4.73 -25.75
C GLY A 176 -0.55 -5.64 -25.22
N CYS A 177 -0.94 -6.85 -24.78
CA CYS A 177 0.02 -7.86 -24.33
C CYS A 177 0.25 -8.91 -25.44
N PRO A 178 1.33 -8.81 -26.24
CA PRO A 178 1.55 -9.67 -27.41
C PRO A 178 1.72 -11.16 -27.05
N PHE A 179 1.96 -11.49 -25.78
CA PHE A 179 2.15 -12.86 -25.30
C PHE A 179 0.87 -13.50 -24.76
N TYR A 180 -0.24 -12.77 -24.69
CA TYR A 180 -1.51 -13.28 -24.18
C TYR A 180 -2.08 -14.44 -25.02
N GLN A 181 -1.69 -14.55 -26.30
CA GLN A 181 -2.14 -15.61 -27.21
C GLN A 181 -1.18 -16.80 -27.32
N LEU A 182 -0.04 -16.77 -26.62
CA LEU A 182 0.94 -17.84 -26.70
C LEU A 182 0.64 -18.87 -25.60
N GLU A 183 -0.12 -19.91 -25.96
CA GLU A 183 -0.35 -21.21 -25.31
C GLU A 183 -0.01 -21.36 -23.80
N PRO A 184 -0.87 -22.03 -22.99
CA PRO A 184 -0.59 -22.28 -21.57
C PRO A 184 0.81 -22.87 -21.34
N GLY A 185 1.70 -22.09 -20.71
CA GLY A 185 3.11 -22.46 -20.48
C GLY A 185 4.14 -21.57 -21.17
N ASN A 186 3.74 -20.69 -22.10
CA ASN A 186 4.63 -19.71 -22.74
C ASN A 186 4.68 -18.35 -22.02
N TRP A 187 4.26 -18.32 -20.75
CA TRP A 187 4.34 -17.19 -19.80
C TRP A 187 5.77 -16.64 -19.59
N GLN A 188 6.77 -17.32 -20.16
CA GLN A 188 8.19 -16.95 -20.14
C GLN A 188 8.52 -15.65 -20.89
N ASN A 189 7.54 -14.99 -21.50
CA ASN A 189 7.79 -13.86 -22.41
C ASN A 189 7.22 -12.50 -21.95
N LYS A 190 6.58 -12.37 -20.77
CA LYS A 190 6.12 -11.04 -20.30
C LYS A 190 7.33 -10.15 -19.96
N THR A 191 7.70 -9.26 -20.86
CA THR A 191 8.80 -8.32 -20.60
C THR A 191 8.34 -7.13 -19.76
N VAL A 192 9.27 -6.54 -19.00
CA VAL A 192 9.06 -5.24 -18.31
C VAL A 192 8.47 -4.20 -19.26
N GLY A 193 9.07 -4.02 -20.45
CA GLY A 193 8.60 -3.03 -21.42
C GLY A 193 7.20 -3.31 -21.99
N ASN A 194 6.79 -4.57 -22.14
CA ASN A 194 5.45 -4.88 -22.64
C ASN A 194 4.38 -4.60 -21.58
N VAL A 195 4.67 -4.88 -20.32
CA VAL A 195 3.72 -4.63 -19.22
C VAL A 195 3.57 -3.14 -18.99
N LYS A 196 4.68 -2.36 -19.02
CA LYS A 196 4.62 -0.89 -19.03
C LYS A 196 3.74 -0.36 -20.16
N GLN A 197 3.84 -0.96 -21.36
CA GLN A 197 3.01 -0.54 -22.50
C GLN A 197 1.52 -0.82 -22.27
N VAL A 198 1.15 -1.99 -21.76
CA VAL A 198 -0.25 -2.30 -21.41
C VAL A 198 -0.82 -1.29 -20.40
N LEU A 199 -0.03 -0.97 -19.37
CA LEU A 199 -0.43 0.00 -18.35
C LEU A 199 -0.64 1.39 -18.96
N ILE A 200 0.22 1.82 -19.89
CA ILE A 200 0.02 3.08 -20.64
C ILE A 200 -1.25 3.03 -21.49
N ASP A 201 -1.52 1.92 -22.18
CA ASP A 201 -2.66 1.78 -23.10
C ASP A 201 -4.03 1.91 -22.40
N ILE A 202 -4.12 1.54 -21.12
CA ILE A 202 -5.38 1.58 -20.37
C ILE A 202 -5.65 2.93 -19.67
N VAL A 203 -4.70 3.87 -19.67
CA VAL A 203 -4.86 5.18 -18.99
C VAL A 203 -6.06 5.96 -19.55
N ASP A 204 -6.29 5.89 -20.86
CA ASP A 204 -7.43 6.58 -21.50
C ASP A 204 -8.79 6.00 -21.09
N VAL A 205 -8.84 4.75 -20.64
CA VAL A 205 -10.08 4.16 -20.09
C VAL A 205 -10.43 4.86 -18.78
N PHE A 206 -9.45 5.12 -17.91
CA PHE A 206 -9.68 5.81 -16.65
C PHE A 206 -10.19 7.24 -16.87
N ARG A 207 -9.67 7.95 -17.89
CA ARG A 207 -10.16 9.30 -18.28
C ARG A 207 -11.62 9.30 -18.73
N GLN A 208 -12.07 8.23 -19.36
CA GLN A 208 -13.44 8.09 -19.87
C GLN A 208 -14.46 7.71 -18.79
N HIS A 209 -13.98 7.29 -17.61
CA HIS A 209 -14.81 6.85 -16.49
C HIS A 209 -14.52 7.62 -15.20
N PRO A 210 -14.68 8.96 -15.19
CA PRO A 210 -14.46 9.76 -13.97
C PRO A 210 -15.48 9.43 -12.86
N ASP A 211 -16.58 8.76 -13.22
CA ASP A 211 -17.60 8.22 -12.31
C ASP A 211 -17.17 6.94 -11.58
N LYS A 212 -16.00 6.38 -11.93
CA LYS A 212 -15.42 5.19 -11.30
C LYS A 212 -14.07 5.52 -10.68
N PHE A 213 -13.75 4.87 -9.57
CA PHE A 213 -12.42 4.92 -8.96
C PHE A 213 -11.65 3.62 -9.19
N PHE A 214 -10.43 3.69 -9.71
CA PHE A 214 -9.60 2.53 -10.05
C PHE A 214 -8.42 2.39 -9.07
N VAL A 215 -8.20 1.18 -8.60
CA VAL A 215 -7.09 0.84 -7.71
C VAL A 215 -6.28 -0.27 -8.37
N ILE A 216 -5.03 0.04 -8.70
CA ILE A 216 -4.11 -0.90 -9.31
C ILE A 216 -3.06 -1.27 -8.28
N VAL A 217 -3.05 -2.53 -7.87
CA VAL A 217 -2.11 -3.04 -6.87
C VAL A 217 -0.92 -3.69 -7.56
N THR A 218 0.30 -3.49 -7.06
CA THR A 218 1.47 -4.24 -7.54
C THR A 218 1.39 -5.71 -7.11
N ALA A 219 1.89 -6.64 -7.92
CA ALA A 219 1.91 -8.05 -7.54
C ALA A 219 2.74 -8.28 -6.25
N PRO A 220 2.36 -9.23 -5.38
CA PRO A 220 3.13 -9.53 -4.16
C PRO A 220 4.51 -10.09 -4.53
N PRO A 221 5.58 -9.77 -3.76
CA PRO A 221 6.93 -10.17 -4.11
C PRO A 221 7.10 -11.69 -4.04
N LEU A 222 7.96 -12.21 -4.92
CA LEU A 222 8.30 -13.63 -4.95
C LEU A 222 9.20 -14.03 -3.77
N ARG A 223 9.25 -15.33 -3.49
CA ARG A 223 10.22 -15.93 -2.58
C ARG A 223 11.60 -16.02 -3.25
N ILE A 224 12.68 -15.97 -2.46
CA ILE A 224 14.03 -16.28 -2.93
C ILE A 224 14.23 -17.81 -3.08
N SER A 225 13.39 -18.47 -3.88
CA SER A 225 13.37 -19.95 -3.96
C SER A 225 14.23 -20.55 -5.09
N ASP A 226 14.74 -19.76 -6.03
CA ASP A 226 15.59 -20.27 -7.11
C ASP A 226 16.58 -19.21 -7.62
N PRO A 227 17.91 -19.45 -7.55
CA PRO A 227 18.92 -18.58 -8.16
C PRO A 227 18.70 -18.30 -9.66
N ALA A 228 18.03 -19.19 -10.41
CA ALA A 228 17.69 -18.99 -11.81
C ALA A 228 16.60 -17.92 -12.03
N THR A 229 15.89 -17.53 -10.96
CA THR A 229 14.79 -16.55 -10.98
C THR A 229 15.18 -15.20 -10.37
N ILE A 230 16.47 -15.00 -10.06
CA ILE A 230 16.94 -13.80 -9.35
C ILE A 230 16.55 -12.50 -10.08
N ASN A 231 16.63 -12.51 -11.41
CA ASN A 231 16.29 -11.36 -12.25
C ASN A 231 14.78 -11.01 -12.20
N TYR A 232 13.90 -11.96 -11.87
CA TYR A 232 12.46 -11.70 -11.84
C TYR A 232 12.05 -10.80 -10.67
N GLY A 233 12.67 -10.97 -9.50
CA GLY A 233 12.45 -10.09 -8.35
C GLY A 233 12.90 -8.66 -8.62
N GLN A 234 14.06 -8.49 -9.25
CA GLN A 234 14.58 -7.18 -9.65
C GLN A 234 13.67 -6.49 -10.68
N ASN A 235 13.23 -7.23 -11.71
CA ASN A 235 12.29 -6.71 -12.69
C ASN A 235 10.94 -6.34 -12.06
N ALA A 236 10.47 -7.13 -11.08
CA ALA A 236 9.25 -6.86 -10.35
C ALA A 236 9.33 -5.60 -9.48
N ARG A 237 10.46 -5.41 -8.78
CA ARG A 237 10.74 -4.20 -8.01
C ARG A 237 10.72 -2.97 -8.91
N ALA A 238 11.47 -3.01 -10.03
CA ALA A 238 11.49 -1.90 -10.97
C ALA A 238 10.12 -1.62 -11.60
N MET A 239 9.31 -2.65 -11.86
CA MET A 239 7.93 -2.47 -12.29
C MET A 239 7.08 -1.77 -11.22
N ALA A 240 7.17 -2.19 -9.96
CA ALA A 240 6.45 -1.57 -8.86
C ALA A 240 6.86 -0.10 -8.64
N ASP A 241 8.17 0.17 -8.65
CA ASP A 241 8.72 1.52 -8.54
C ASP A 241 8.27 2.41 -9.70
N TRP A 242 8.27 1.89 -10.94
CA TRP A 242 7.78 2.62 -12.11
C TRP A 242 6.27 2.89 -12.03
N MET A 243 5.47 1.92 -11.60
CA MET A 243 4.02 2.10 -11.42
C MET A 243 3.72 3.19 -10.39
N MET A 244 4.46 3.21 -9.28
CA MET A 244 4.25 4.17 -8.20
C MET A 244 4.72 5.58 -8.58
N ASN A 245 5.86 5.69 -9.25
CA ASN A 245 6.55 6.97 -9.42
C ASN A 245 6.33 7.60 -10.79
N GLU A 246 6.16 6.81 -11.84
CA GLU A 246 6.26 7.30 -13.23
C GLU A 246 4.97 7.12 -14.03
N TRP A 247 4.29 5.98 -13.91
CA TRP A 247 3.22 5.58 -14.81
C TRP A 247 2.12 6.65 -14.98
N LEU A 248 1.63 7.20 -13.89
CA LEU A 248 0.50 8.14 -13.90
C LEU A 248 0.94 9.62 -13.97
N GLN A 249 2.23 9.93 -14.10
CA GLN A 249 2.70 11.33 -14.09
C GLN A 249 2.05 12.20 -15.16
N THR A 250 1.75 11.64 -16.34
CA THR A 250 1.08 12.36 -17.45
C THR A 250 -0.44 12.28 -17.40
N TYR A 251 -0.99 11.46 -16.51
CA TYR A 251 -2.42 11.38 -16.24
C TYR A 251 -2.87 12.48 -15.26
N TYR A 252 -1.99 12.83 -14.32
CA TYR A 252 -2.17 13.98 -13.45
C TYR A 252 -1.75 15.29 -14.14
N PRO A 253 -2.44 16.42 -13.91
CA PRO A 253 -3.53 16.64 -12.96
C PRO A 253 -4.94 16.38 -13.53
N GLU A 254 -5.06 15.98 -14.80
CA GLU A 254 -6.35 15.93 -15.51
C GLU A 254 -7.29 14.82 -14.99
N GLY A 255 -6.73 13.74 -14.45
CA GLY A 255 -7.48 12.68 -13.76
C GLY A 255 -7.19 12.64 -12.26
N ASN A 256 -8.17 12.17 -11.49
CA ASN A 256 -8.08 12.02 -10.03
C ASN A 256 -8.72 10.72 -9.52
N ASN A 257 -8.97 9.77 -10.42
CA ASN A 257 -9.75 8.57 -10.11
C ASN A 257 -8.96 7.27 -10.26
N VAL A 258 -7.64 7.31 -10.12
CA VAL A 258 -6.75 6.13 -10.18
C VAL A 258 -5.75 6.18 -9.04
N MET A 259 -5.51 5.09 -8.32
CA MET A 259 -4.38 4.99 -7.39
C MET A 259 -3.58 3.72 -7.64
N VAL A 260 -2.28 3.80 -7.32
CA VAL A 260 -1.41 2.63 -7.24
C VAL A 260 -1.16 2.30 -5.78
N TYR A 261 -1.32 1.04 -5.40
CA TYR A 261 -0.87 0.55 -4.09
C TYR A 261 0.29 -0.42 -4.27
N ASP A 262 1.40 -0.11 -3.60
CA ASP A 262 2.66 -0.82 -3.78
C ASP A 262 2.80 -1.97 -2.78
N LEU A 263 1.98 -3.00 -2.99
CA LEU A 263 2.01 -4.21 -2.18
C LEU A 263 3.36 -4.95 -2.27
N PHE A 264 4.03 -4.86 -3.41
CA PHE A 264 5.38 -5.39 -3.60
C PHE A 264 6.30 -4.86 -2.51
N ASN A 265 6.43 -3.53 -2.40
CA ASN A 265 7.28 -2.89 -1.40
C ASN A 265 6.85 -3.16 0.04
N VAL A 266 5.54 -3.16 0.32
CA VAL A 266 5.00 -3.44 1.67
C VAL A 266 5.43 -4.81 2.20
N LEU A 267 5.63 -5.79 1.31
CA LEU A 267 5.97 -7.15 1.69
C LEU A 267 7.47 -7.48 1.59
N THR A 268 8.35 -6.52 1.28
CA THR A 268 9.81 -6.72 1.20
C THR A 268 10.56 -6.39 2.50
N SER A 269 9.85 -6.20 3.61
CA SER A 269 10.40 -5.92 4.95
C SER A 269 9.48 -6.45 6.05
N ASN A 270 10.07 -6.78 7.22
CA ASN A 270 9.35 -7.26 8.40
C ASN A 270 9.99 -6.68 9.68
N ALA A 271 9.54 -7.14 10.86
CA ALA A 271 10.02 -6.65 12.16
C ALA A 271 11.54 -6.80 12.39
N ASN A 272 12.21 -7.71 11.68
CA ASN A 272 13.66 -7.92 11.74
C ASN A 272 14.45 -7.15 10.67
N GLY A 273 13.78 -6.26 9.91
CA GLY A 273 14.38 -5.45 8.86
C GLY A 273 14.41 -6.15 7.50
N GLU A 274 15.57 -6.08 6.81
CA GLU A 274 15.83 -6.84 5.59
C GLU A 274 16.45 -8.20 5.90
N GLY A 275 15.82 -9.28 5.44
CA GLY A 275 16.55 -10.51 5.13
C GLY A 275 16.27 -11.75 5.99
N SER A 276 16.68 -12.85 5.36
CA SER A 276 16.20 -14.22 5.50
C SER A 276 14.68 -14.34 5.40
N ASP A 277 14.25 -14.79 4.21
CA ASP A 277 13.08 -15.63 4.05
C ASP A 277 12.75 -16.35 5.39
N CYS A 278 11.59 -16.00 5.95
CA CYS A 278 10.91 -16.76 6.99
C CYS A 278 11.29 -16.34 8.40
N GLN A 279 10.75 -15.18 8.80
CA GLN A 279 10.56 -14.85 10.20
C GLN A 279 9.95 -16.03 10.96
N ILE A 280 10.67 -16.50 11.98
CA ILE A 280 10.13 -17.43 12.97
C ILE A 280 9.10 -16.64 13.77
N ARG A 281 7.85 -17.09 13.74
CA ARG A 281 6.75 -16.44 14.47
C ARG A 281 7.10 -16.27 15.94
N ILE A 282 7.03 -15.03 16.43
CA ILE A 282 7.24 -14.69 17.84
C ILE A 282 5.97 -14.98 18.63
N ASP A 283 4.80 -14.54 18.13
CA ASP A 283 3.51 -14.83 18.75
C ASP A 283 2.39 -14.89 17.70
N TYR A 284 1.69 -16.03 17.63
CA TYR A 284 0.58 -16.20 16.71
C TYR A 284 -0.51 -15.16 16.94
N ASN A 285 -0.81 -14.77 18.17
CA ASN A 285 -1.93 -13.90 18.55
C ASN A 285 -1.65 -12.40 18.33
N HIS A 286 -0.37 -12.02 18.21
CA HIS A 286 0.08 -10.66 18.06
C HIS A 286 0.81 -10.46 16.72
N PRO A 287 0.09 -10.55 15.58
CA PRO A 287 0.69 -10.41 14.25
C PRO A 287 1.37 -9.06 14.01
N GLU A 288 1.00 -8.02 14.76
CA GLU A 288 1.65 -6.71 14.75
C GLU A 288 3.11 -6.77 15.20
N LEU A 289 3.48 -7.69 16.10
CA LEU A 289 4.85 -7.87 16.58
C LEU A 289 5.72 -8.62 15.58
N ASP A 290 5.08 -9.45 14.75
CA ASP A 290 5.74 -10.19 13.68
C ASP A 290 5.81 -9.40 12.36
N SER A 291 5.48 -8.12 12.39
CA SER A 291 5.61 -7.22 11.25
C SER A 291 6.21 -5.89 11.71
N ASP A 292 6.69 -5.10 10.76
CA ASP A 292 7.17 -3.73 10.94
C ASP A 292 6.05 -2.69 10.83
N VAL A 293 4.78 -3.10 10.84
CA VAL A 293 3.61 -2.22 10.60
C VAL A 293 3.51 -1.03 11.57
N LEU A 294 4.01 -1.19 12.80
CA LEU A 294 4.02 -0.16 13.85
C LEU A 294 5.38 0.54 13.99
N LEU A 295 6.37 0.16 13.20
CA LEU A 295 7.72 0.71 13.29
C LEU A 295 7.89 1.85 12.29
N ASP A 296 8.73 2.83 12.60
CA ASP A 296 9.16 3.87 11.66
C ASP A 296 10.21 3.35 10.65
N ILE A 297 10.79 2.19 10.95
CA ILE A 297 11.67 1.43 10.05
C ILE A 297 10.88 0.45 9.17
N GLY A 298 11.43 0.11 8.01
CA GLY A 298 10.83 -0.84 7.09
C GLY A 298 10.52 -0.27 5.71
N ASN A 299 9.90 -1.10 4.90
CA ASN A 299 9.32 -0.71 3.61
C ASN A 299 7.80 -0.62 3.77
N HIS A 300 7.25 0.54 3.44
CA HIS A 300 5.85 0.86 3.69
C HIS A 300 5.21 1.56 2.51
N HIS A 301 3.91 1.36 2.38
CA HIS A 301 3.03 2.26 1.67
C HIS A 301 1.81 2.45 2.55
N ARG A 302 1.85 3.44 3.46
CA ARG A 302 0.86 3.58 4.53
C ARG A 302 0.50 5.04 4.81
N ILE A 303 -0.45 5.25 5.73
CA ILE A 303 -0.61 6.53 6.41
C ILE A 303 0.29 6.54 7.65
N TRP A 304 1.21 7.49 7.73
CA TRP A 304 2.13 7.68 8.85
C TRP A 304 2.24 9.16 9.19
N ASN A 305 2.11 9.53 10.46
CA ASN A 305 2.13 10.92 10.91
C ASN A 305 1.20 11.84 10.09
N SER A 306 -0.02 11.36 9.85
CA SER A 306 -1.06 12.06 9.06
C SER A 306 -0.66 12.36 7.61
N GLN A 307 0.34 11.66 7.06
CA GLN A 307 0.78 11.77 5.68
C GLN A 307 0.75 10.41 4.96
N ILE A 308 0.63 10.42 3.64
CA ILE A 308 0.92 9.21 2.85
C ILE A 308 2.44 9.03 2.85
N GLN A 309 2.89 7.91 3.38
CA GLN A 309 4.28 7.49 3.40
C GLN A 309 4.47 6.34 2.41
N HIS A 310 5.28 6.57 1.38
CA HIS A 310 5.90 5.51 0.59
C HIS A 310 7.38 5.47 0.99
N GLN A 311 7.78 4.43 1.72
CA GLN A 311 9.12 4.28 2.29
C GLN A 311 9.76 3.01 1.74
N GLN A 312 10.99 3.14 1.27
CA GLN A 312 11.83 2.03 0.83
C GLN A 312 13.17 2.13 1.57
N GLN A 313 13.19 1.71 2.84
CA GLN A 313 14.42 1.71 3.64
C GLN A 313 15.36 0.57 3.25
N TYR A 314 14.79 -0.56 2.80
CA TYR A 314 15.50 -1.79 2.49
C TYR A 314 15.45 -2.11 1.00
N ASP A 315 16.61 -2.41 0.41
CA ASP A 315 16.73 -2.77 -1.01
C ASP A 315 16.49 -4.27 -1.24
N GLN A 316 15.27 -4.69 -0.93
CA GLN A 316 14.85 -6.07 -1.01
C GLN A 316 13.91 -6.30 -2.20
N ASN A 317 14.16 -7.38 -2.94
CA ASN A 317 13.45 -7.77 -4.16
C ASN A 317 12.54 -9.00 -3.96
N TYR A 318 12.53 -9.55 -2.75
CA TYR A 318 11.77 -10.76 -2.40
C TYR A 318 10.95 -10.54 -1.14
N THR A 319 9.94 -11.38 -0.95
CA THR A 319 9.12 -11.32 0.26
C THR A 319 9.98 -11.49 1.51
N ALA A 320 9.80 -10.59 2.49
CA ALA A 320 10.32 -10.78 3.83
C ALA A 320 9.44 -11.75 4.66
N TYR A 321 8.33 -12.20 4.07
CA TYR A 321 7.35 -13.07 4.69
C TYR A 321 7.29 -14.41 3.95
N CYS A 322 7.74 -15.48 4.60
CA CYS A 322 7.51 -16.84 4.12
C CYS A 322 7.17 -17.80 5.27
N CYS A 323 6.38 -18.83 4.99
CA CYS A 323 5.88 -19.75 6.00
C CYS A 323 6.73 -21.02 6.05
N LEU A 324 7.54 -21.23 7.10
CA LEU A 324 8.06 -22.57 7.38
C LEU A 324 6.99 -23.34 8.17
N ASN A 325 6.38 -24.36 7.57
CA ASN A 325 5.74 -25.38 8.38
C ASN A 325 6.79 -26.33 8.98
N ALA A 326 6.43 -27.12 9.98
CA ALA A 326 7.34 -28.05 10.66
C ALA A 326 7.96 -29.12 9.73
N GLN A 327 7.49 -29.22 8.49
CA GLN A 327 7.98 -30.12 7.45
C GLN A 327 8.89 -29.41 6.42
N GLY A 328 9.21 -28.13 6.64
CA GLY A 328 10.02 -27.32 5.71
C GLY A 328 9.31 -26.95 4.42
N TRP A 329 8.00 -27.21 4.32
CA TRP A 329 7.18 -26.77 3.20
C TRP A 329 6.81 -25.30 3.41
N CYS A 330 7.20 -24.49 2.44
CA CYS A 330 6.84 -23.09 2.38
C CYS A 330 5.99 -22.84 1.16
N ASP A 331 4.74 -22.46 1.41
CA ASP A 331 3.91 -21.84 0.39
C ASP A 331 4.34 -20.37 0.25
N THR A 332 4.32 -19.84 -0.98
CA THR A 332 4.70 -18.45 -1.26
C THR A 332 3.69 -17.45 -0.73
N HIS A 333 2.47 -17.89 -0.38
CA HIS A 333 1.42 -17.04 0.16
C HIS A 333 1.81 -16.29 1.44
N PRO A 334 1.43 -15.01 1.58
CA PRO A 334 1.70 -14.25 2.79
C PRO A 334 1.06 -14.93 4.03
N PRO A 335 1.81 -15.12 5.12
CA PRO A 335 1.29 -15.63 6.39
C PRO A 335 0.42 -14.59 7.12
N ARG A 336 -0.17 -14.96 8.26
CA ARG A 336 -1.11 -14.09 9.03
C ARG A 336 -0.57 -12.67 9.30
N TYR A 337 0.68 -12.54 9.72
CA TYR A 337 1.31 -11.28 10.09
C TYR A 337 1.61 -10.38 8.87
N ALA A 338 2.01 -10.99 7.75
CA ALA A 338 2.09 -10.30 6.47
C ALA A 338 0.72 -9.78 6.01
N ASN A 339 -0.32 -10.61 6.14
CA ASN A 339 -1.71 -10.22 5.85
C ASN A 339 -2.18 -9.08 6.75
N TYR A 340 -1.77 -9.08 8.02
CA TYR A 340 -2.05 -7.98 8.96
C TYR A 340 -1.42 -6.67 8.48
N LYS A 341 -0.11 -6.65 8.22
CA LYS A 341 0.58 -5.46 7.69
C LYS A 341 -0.07 -4.94 6.42
N MET A 342 -0.21 -5.79 5.40
CA MET A 342 -0.77 -5.34 4.11
C MET A 342 -2.21 -4.84 4.21
N THR A 343 -3.00 -5.32 5.18
CA THR A 343 -4.37 -4.82 5.40
C THR A 343 -4.36 -3.49 6.13
N LYS A 344 -3.56 -3.41 7.20
CA LYS A 344 -3.45 -2.22 8.06
C LYS A 344 -2.88 -1.02 7.32
N GLU A 345 -2.00 -1.25 6.34
CA GLU A 345 -1.43 -0.19 5.51
C GLU A 345 -2.33 0.20 4.32
N PHE A 346 -2.97 -0.78 3.66
CA PHE A 346 -3.77 -0.53 2.46
C PHE A 346 -5.06 0.25 2.72
N VAL A 347 -5.86 -0.19 3.69
CA VAL A 347 -7.23 0.33 3.84
C VAL A 347 -7.28 1.82 4.19
N PRO A 348 -6.44 2.35 5.10
CA PRO A 348 -6.38 3.79 5.35
C PRO A 348 -5.96 4.63 4.14
N ILE A 349 -5.09 4.08 3.28
CA ILE A 349 -4.73 4.73 2.01
C ILE A 349 -5.93 4.74 1.08
N LEU A 350 -6.60 3.59 0.88
CA LEU A 350 -7.79 3.52 0.04
C LEU A 350 -8.86 4.53 0.50
N ASN A 351 -9.13 4.58 1.80
CA ASN A 351 -10.02 5.56 2.41
C ASN A 351 -9.63 6.99 2.02
N THR A 352 -8.34 7.34 2.12
CA THR A 352 -7.81 8.66 1.78
C THR A 352 -8.11 9.04 0.34
N TYR A 353 -7.78 8.17 -0.61
CA TYR A 353 -7.99 8.43 -2.02
C TYR A 353 -9.48 8.44 -2.41
N VAL A 354 -10.28 7.52 -1.88
CA VAL A 354 -11.72 7.46 -2.16
C VAL A 354 -12.44 8.68 -1.59
N ASN A 355 -12.11 9.10 -0.37
CA ASN A 355 -12.70 10.30 0.23
C ASN A 355 -12.36 11.56 -0.58
N ALA A 356 -11.12 11.67 -1.06
CA ALA A 356 -10.72 12.78 -1.90
C ALA A 356 -11.44 12.76 -3.27
N TRP A 357 -11.55 11.60 -3.91
CA TRP A 357 -12.31 11.43 -5.16
C TRP A 357 -13.79 11.81 -4.99
N LEU A 358 -14.46 11.30 -3.94
CA LEU A 358 -15.85 11.64 -3.63
C LEU A 358 -16.06 13.13 -3.34
N ALA A 359 -15.04 13.79 -2.77
CA ALA A 359 -15.05 15.22 -2.51
C ALA A 359 -14.68 16.07 -3.74
N GLY A 360 -14.32 15.46 -4.87
CA GLY A 360 -13.80 16.15 -6.06
C GLY A 360 -12.48 16.86 -5.80
N GLN A 361 -11.69 16.40 -4.81
CA GLN A 361 -10.36 16.94 -4.54
C GLN A 361 -9.36 16.38 -5.55
N GLU A 362 -8.39 17.19 -5.94
CA GLU A 362 -7.24 16.70 -6.70
C GLU A 362 -6.37 15.84 -5.78
N THR A 363 -6.27 14.56 -6.09
CA THR A 363 -5.27 13.67 -5.51
C THR A 363 -4.08 13.68 -6.44
N THR A 364 -3.12 14.60 -6.29
CA THR A 364 -1.82 14.35 -6.90
C THR A 364 -1.11 13.31 -6.05
N PRO A 365 -0.86 12.07 -6.53
CA PRO A 365 0.07 11.18 -5.88
C PRO A 365 1.46 11.71 -6.22
N SER A 366 1.86 12.81 -5.58
CA SER A 366 3.28 13.03 -5.39
C SER A 366 3.58 12.46 -4.01
N PRO A 367 3.96 11.17 -3.90
CA PRO A 367 4.79 10.80 -2.78
C PRO A 367 5.95 11.80 -2.81
N SER A 368 6.16 12.51 -1.71
CA SER A 368 7.46 13.15 -1.52
C SER A 368 8.46 12.01 -1.48
N ILE A 369 9.03 11.69 -2.64
CA ILE A 369 10.05 10.67 -2.76
C ILE A 369 11.20 11.17 -1.90
N THR A 370 11.39 10.57 -0.73
CA THR A 370 12.61 10.79 0.06
C THR A 370 13.66 9.84 -0.48
N THR A 371 14.07 10.03 -1.74
CA THR A 371 15.24 9.36 -2.33
C THR A 371 16.49 10.16 -2.00
N ALA A 372 16.85 10.16 -0.72
CA ALA A 372 18.20 10.43 -0.24
C ALA A 372 18.30 9.92 1.20
N PRO A 373 19.43 9.33 1.63
CA PRO A 373 19.68 9.19 3.06
C PRO A 373 19.61 10.60 3.63
N THR A 374 18.58 10.89 4.42
CA THR A 374 18.48 12.17 5.12
C THR A 374 19.71 12.25 6.01
N SER A 375 20.72 13.03 5.59
CA SER A 375 21.72 13.51 6.53
C SER A 375 20.93 14.23 7.61
N LEU A 376 20.98 13.72 8.84
CA LEU A 376 20.28 14.24 10.02
C LEU A 376 20.16 15.77 9.96
N PRO A 377 18.98 16.38 10.15
CA PRO A 377 18.93 17.79 10.51
C PRO A 377 19.69 17.94 11.83
N THR A 378 20.77 18.72 11.78
CA THR A 378 21.54 19.14 12.96
C THR A 378 20.57 19.64 14.03
N SER A 379 20.63 18.99 15.20
CA SER A 379 19.75 19.23 16.32
C SER A 379 19.74 20.70 16.74
N SER A 380 18.54 21.29 16.69
CA SER A 380 18.17 22.37 17.60
C SER A 380 18.21 21.80 19.03
N PRO A 381 18.63 22.55 20.07
CA PRO A 381 18.79 21.99 21.41
C PRO A 381 17.47 21.44 21.94
N THR A 382 17.39 20.12 22.05
CA THR A 382 16.25 19.37 22.60
C THR A 382 16.09 19.71 24.08
N PRO A 383 14.86 19.94 24.58
CA PRO A 383 14.57 19.84 26.01
C PRO A 383 14.99 18.45 26.54
N PRO A 384 15.26 18.29 27.85
CA PRO A 384 15.66 17.01 28.42
C PRO A 384 14.63 15.92 28.07
N PRO A 385 15.05 14.68 27.76
CA PRO A 385 14.13 13.57 27.49
C PRO A 385 13.16 13.37 28.67
N ALA A 386 11.88 13.16 28.39
CA ALA A 386 10.90 12.79 29.41
C ALA A 386 11.27 11.40 29.95
N LEU A 387 11.31 11.21 31.28
CA LEU A 387 11.64 9.90 31.85
C LEU A 387 10.53 8.90 31.48
N GLY A 388 10.90 7.74 30.93
CA GLY A 388 9.94 6.74 30.46
C GLY A 388 9.63 6.79 28.97
N ASP A 389 10.10 7.81 28.23
CA ASP A 389 9.91 7.99 26.78
C ASP A 389 11.08 7.36 26.02
N ALA A 390 11.00 6.06 25.74
CA ALA A 390 12.08 5.29 25.14
C ALA A 390 12.28 5.61 23.65
N ASN A 391 11.21 5.95 22.92
CA ASN A 391 11.32 6.32 21.50
C ASN A 391 11.61 7.82 21.27
N SER A 392 11.63 8.63 22.34
CA SER A 392 11.86 10.08 22.31
C SER A 392 10.83 10.85 21.48
N ASP A 393 9.59 10.36 21.42
CA ASP A 393 8.49 11.00 20.68
C ASP A 393 7.78 12.12 21.47
N GLY A 394 8.15 12.28 22.75
CA GLY A 394 7.63 13.30 23.65
C GLY A 394 6.40 12.87 24.45
N VAL A 395 5.96 11.62 24.34
CA VAL A 395 4.85 11.03 25.09
C VAL A 395 5.33 9.74 25.74
N VAL A 396 4.87 9.43 26.96
CA VAL A 396 5.14 8.13 27.60
C VAL A 396 3.92 7.23 27.47
N ASP A 397 3.95 6.25 26.57
CA ASP A 397 2.81 5.40 26.26
C ASP A 397 3.14 3.90 26.12
N GLY A 398 2.28 3.14 25.44
CA GLY A 398 2.45 1.71 25.26
C GLY A 398 3.65 1.33 24.37
N ILE A 399 4.14 2.24 23.53
CA ILE A 399 5.30 2.02 22.66
C ILE A 399 6.58 1.96 23.51
N ASP A 400 6.72 2.83 24.51
CA ASP A 400 7.87 2.82 25.41
C ASP A 400 7.95 1.56 26.27
N TYR A 401 6.78 1.07 26.68
CA TYR A 401 6.67 -0.21 27.36
C TYR A 401 7.18 -1.36 26.50
N VAL A 402 6.87 -1.35 25.20
CA VAL A 402 7.33 -2.39 24.27
C VAL A 402 8.85 -2.32 24.11
N ILE A 403 9.42 -1.12 24.06
CA ILE A 403 10.88 -0.94 24.00
C ILE A 403 11.54 -1.47 25.28
N TRP A 404 11.02 -1.11 26.46
CA TRP A 404 11.47 -1.66 27.74
C TRP A 404 11.34 -3.19 27.79
N LEU A 405 10.20 -3.73 27.36
CA LEU A 405 9.91 -5.16 27.40
C LEU A 405 10.90 -5.96 26.53
N ASN A 406 11.21 -5.45 25.34
CA ASN A 406 12.13 -6.10 24.40
C ASN A 406 13.57 -6.19 24.94
N HIS A 407 13.95 -5.27 25.83
CA HIS A 407 15.27 -5.21 26.43
C HIS A 407 15.29 -5.68 27.89
N TYR A 408 14.16 -6.16 28.43
CA TYR A 408 14.07 -6.58 29.82
C TYR A 408 15.14 -7.63 30.18
N ASN A 409 15.84 -7.36 31.29
CA ASN A 409 16.92 -8.13 31.85
C ASN A 409 18.23 -8.13 31.00
N GLN A 410 18.32 -7.29 29.96
CA GLN A 410 19.51 -7.13 29.13
C GLN A 410 20.39 -5.98 29.63
N PRO A 411 21.73 -6.13 29.63
CA PRO A 411 22.62 -4.99 29.80
C PRO A 411 22.58 -4.10 28.55
N THR A 412 22.60 -2.79 28.73
CA THR A 412 22.55 -1.85 27.62
C THR A 412 23.49 -0.66 27.83
N SER A 413 24.08 -0.18 26.73
CA SER A 413 24.75 1.13 26.68
C SER A 413 23.89 2.21 26.04
N ASN A 414 22.74 1.85 25.47
CA ASN A 414 21.82 2.74 24.77
C ASN A 414 20.84 3.44 25.72
N ARG A 415 20.88 3.10 27.02
CA ARG A 415 20.13 3.77 28.10
C ARG A 415 18.63 3.78 27.80
N GLN A 416 18.00 4.95 27.88
CA GLN A 416 16.58 5.19 27.69
C GLN A 416 16.03 4.61 26.38
N SER A 417 16.82 4.56 25.30
CA SER A 417 16.38 3.98 24.02
C SER A 417 16.19 2.46 24.04
N ASP A 418 16.75 1.78 25.05
CA ASP A 418 16.50 0.36 25.33
C ASP A 418 15.62 0.22 26.60
N GLY A 419 14.99 1.29 27.05
CA GLY A 419 14.20 1.31 28.28
C GLY A 419 15.00 1.27 29.58
N ASP A 420 16.32 1.52 29.58
CA ASP A 420 17.11 1.78 30.81
C ASP A 420 16.94 3.26 31.20
N PHE A 421 15.86 3.54 31.90
CA PHE A 421 15.42 4.89 32.27
C PHE A 421 16.16 5.43 33.51
N ASN A 422 16.82 4.57 34.30
CA ASN A 422 17.64 5.00 35.42
C ASN A 422 19.14 5.15 35.07
N SER A 423 19.55 4.73 33.87
CA SER A 423 20.92 4.74 33.34
C SER A 423 21.93 3.95 34.18
N ASP A 424 21.49 2.85 34.81
CA ASP A 424 22.36 1.95 35.57
C ASP A 424 23.06 0.89 34.70
N GLY A 425 22.76 0.89 33.40
CA GLY A 425 23.35 0.01 32.40
C GLY A 425 22.60 -1.29 32.21
N ARG A 426 21.38 -1.42 32.73
CA ARG A 426 20.52 -2.59 32.57
C ARG A 426 19.05 -2.20 32.54
N THR A 427 18.30 -2.73 31.58
CA THR A 427 16.85 -2.57 31.52
C THR A 427 16.18 -3.60 32.42
N ASP A 428 15.60 -3.20 33.56
CA ASP A 428 14.99 -4.12 34.52
C ASP A 428 13.69 -3.62 35.16
N GLY A 429 13.26 -4.25 36.26
CA GLY A 429 12.01 -3.93 36.93
C GLY A 429 11.98 -2.53 37.56
N ILE A 430 13.13 -1.90 37.79
CA ILE A 430 13.21 -0.51 38.25
C ILE A 430 12.80 0.42 37.11
N ASP A 431 13.22 0.13 35.89
CA ASP A 431 12.86 0.91 34.71
C ASP A 431 11.38 0.79 34.37
N TYR A 432 10.80 -0.39 34.56
CA TYR A 432 9.34 -0.56 34.45
C TYR A 432 8.57 0.40 35.37
N VAL A 433 9.04 0.54 36.61
CA VAL A 433 8.41 1.45 37.59
C VAL A 433 8.59 2.91 37.14
N ILE A 434 9.70 3.24 36.49
CA ILE A 434 9.93 4.58 35.94
C ILE A 434 8.96 4.86 34.78
N TRP A 435 8.85 3.95 33.81
CA TRP A 435 7.87 4.07 32.74
C TRP A 435 6.43 4.18 33.30
N LEU A 436 6.05 3.28 34.20
CA LEU A 436 4.69 3.24 34.76
C LEU A 436 4.32 4.53 35.50
N ASN A 437 5.28 5.15 36.21
CA ASN A 437 5.05 6.40 36.92
C ASN A 437 4.92 7.61 36.00
N ASN A 438 5.40 7.52 34.76
CA ASN A 438 5.31 8.59 33.77
C ASN A 438 4.27 8.29 32.67
N TYR A 439 3.59 7.14 32.70
CA TYR A 439 2.58 6.79 31.69
C TYR A 439 1.50 7.87 31.53
N SER A 440 1.26 8.30 30.29
CA SER A 440 0.39 9.41 29.88
C SER A 440 0.88 10.83 30.24
N SER A 441 2.18 11.02 30.50
CA SER A 441 2.79 12.35 30.73
C SER A 441 3.12 13.11 29.45
#